data_AF-A0A537MPC0-F1
#
_entry.id   AF-A0A537MPC0-F1
#
_cell.length_a   1.000
_cell.length_b   1.000
_cell.length_c   1.000
_cell.angle_alpha   90.00
_cell.angle_beta   90.00
_cell.angle_gamma   90.00
#
_symmetry.space_group_name_H-M   'P 1'
#
loop_
_entity.id
_entity.type
_entity.pdbx_description
1 polymer ?
#
loop_
_entity_poly.entity_id
_entity_poly.type
_entity_poly.pdbx_seq_one_letter_code
_entity_poly.pdbx_strand_id
1 'polypeptide(L)'
;MNRKQRRAALSNLQEVAKGHRRTLALRPDDAQAHNELACVLLQQGFLREAAAEFARAVTLMPELLEQYSSLVATLLNVNPALRAGLARVASAWPRELPADDVLGPEGFAAISGDPFLRCMLESAPVRDLNLERYLTSIRRIMLDIASSDAIDACELDRSLLEIGCALAKQCFINEYVFACGPQEEEKAARLKDKLIDALASGAPIAPLLPSVTAAYCPLFSVAGSQSLLERSWPAPLSSLLAQQITEPQEERRIGATIPRLTEIENDVSVRVRQQYEENPYPRWVAPASNRGPSRVSEYLRTLFP
;
A
#
# COMPACT_ATOMS: atom_id res chain seq x y z
N MET A 1 -1.43 29.05 -27.04
CA MET A 1 -0.39 29.61 -26.15
C MET A 1 0.93 29.73 -26.89
N ASN A 2 1.47 30.94 -27.03
CA ASN A 2 2.72 31.17 -27.79
C ASN A 2 3.97 30.81 -26.95
N ARG A 3 5.15 30.67 -27.59
CA ARG A 3 6.42 30.28 -26.91
C ARG A 3 6.79 31.22 -25.75
N LYS A 4 6.48 32.51 -25.85
CA LYS A 4 6.75 33.51 -24.81
C LYS A 4 5.88 33.29 -23.57
N GLN A 5 4.59 33.02 -23.76
CA GLN A 5 3.64 32.67 -22.69
C GLN A 5 4.04 31.36 -22.00
N ARG A 6 4.47 30.33 -22.75
CA ARG A 6 4.99 29.08 -22.18
C ARG A 6 6.21 29.31 -21.27
N ARG A 7 7.17 30.11 -21.73
CA ARG A 7 8.38 30.43 -20.96
C ARG A 7 8.07 31.24 -19.69
N ALA A 8 7.17 32.21 -19.79
CA ALA A 8 6.73 32.99 -18.63
C ALA A 8 6.00 32.12 -17.61
N ALA A 9 5.11 31.23 -18.07
CA ALA A 9 4.42 30.28 -17.20
C ALA A 9 5.39 29.34 -16.48
N LEU A 10 6.37 28.76 -17.21
CA LEU A 10 7.41 27.91 -16.61
C LEU A 10 8.25 28.65 -15.56
N SER A 11 8.64 29.89 -15.86
CA SER A 11 9.37 30.73 -14.91
C SER A 11 8.56 31.00 -13.64
N ASN A 12 7.25 31.23 -13.78
CA ASN A 12 6.37 31.44 -12.63
C ASN A 12 6.28 30.16 -11.77
N LEU A 13 6.07 28.99 -12.40
CA LEU A 13 6.03 27.72 -11.67
C LEU A 13 7.33 27.44 -10.92
N GLN A 14 8.49 27.80 -11.47
CA GLN A 14 9.79 27.62 -10.80
C GLN A 14 9.90 28.47 -9.53
N GLU A 15 9.45 29.72 -9.56
CA GLU A 15 9.44 30.58 -8.38
C GLU A 15 8.45 30.08 -7.32
N VAL A 16 7.26 29.61 -7.74
CA VAL A 16 6.28 29.00 -6.81
C VAL A 16 6.87 27.75 -6.13
N ALA A 17 7.48 26.83 -6.90
CA ALA A 17 8.13 25.64 -6.33
C ALA A 17 9.24 26.00 -5.33
N LYS A 18 10.04 27.03 -5.63
CA LYS A 18 11.07 27.55 -4.73
C LYS A 18 10.48 28.15 -3.45
N GLY A 19 9.32 28.80 -3.54
CA GLY A 19 8.53 29.25 -2.41
C GLY A 19 8.16 28.10 -1.47
N HIS A 20 7.51 27.05 -1.99
CA HIS A 20 7.13 25.89 -1.16
C HIS A 20 8.33 25.15 -0.59
N ARG A 21 9.43 25.00 -1.34
CA ARG A 21 10.68 24.42 -0.80
C ARG A 21 11.25 25.22 0.37
N ARG A 22 11.14 26.56 0.35
CA ARG A 22 11.53 27.40 1.51
C ARG A 22 10.59 27.20 2.69
N THR A 23 9.29 27.07 2.44
CA THR A 23 8.31 26.71 3.49
C THR A 23 8.69 25.38 4.13
N LEU A 24 8.96 24.35 3.33
CA LEU A 24 9.36 23.02 3.81
C LEU A 24 10.73 23.01 4.51
N ALA A 25 11.65 23.90 4.15
CA ALA A 25 12.90 24.07 4.89
C ALA A 25 12.68 24.61 6.32
N LEU A 26 11.60 25.38 6.54
CA LEU A 26 11.22 25.90 7.85
C LEU A 26 10.25 24.97 8.60
N ARG A 27 9.40 24.25 7.86
CA ARG A 27 8.36 23.35 8.36
C ARG A 27 8.36 22.05 7.52
N PRO A 28 9.26 21.09 7.81
CA PRO A 28 9.40 19.87 7.02
C PRO A 28 8.17 18.95 7.04
N ASP A 29 7.27 19.14 8.01
CA ASP A 29 6.07 18.33 8.20
C ASP A 29 4.78 19.07 7.78
N ASP A 30 4.91 20.14 6.97
CA ASP A 30 3.77 20.85 6.40
C ASP A 30 3.18 20.07 5.21
N ALA A 31 2.18 19.23 5.50
CA ALA A 31 1.49 18.41 4.52
C ALA A 31 0.88 19.21 3.35
N GLN A 32 0.38 20.41 3.61
CA GLN A 32 -0.21 21.27 2.58
C GLN A 32 0.87 21.80 1.64
N ALA A 33 2.01 22.25 2.19
CA ALA A 33 3.14 22.68 1.37
C ALA A 33 3.72 21.55 0.50
N HIS A 34 3.76 20.31 1.02
CA HIS A 34 4.10 19.12 0.23
C HIS A 34 3.11 18.90 -0.93
N ASN A 35 1.80 18.95 -0.65
CA ASN A 35 0.75 18.78 -1.66
C ASN A 35 0.80 19.87 -2.75
N GLU A 36 1.00 21.13 -2.37
CA GLU A 36 1.12 22.27 -3.29
C GLU A 36 2.39 22.16 -4.15
N LEU A 37 3.53 21.79 -3.54
CA LEU A 37 4.76 21.55 -4.29
C LEU A 37 4.58 20.41 -5.30
N ALA A 38 3.93 19.32 -4.91
CA ALA A 38 3.63 18.20 -5.80
C ALA A 38 2.81 18.62 -7.02
N CYS A 39 1.78 19.44 -6.82
CA CYS A 39 0.95 19.98 -7.91
C CYS A 39 1.77 20.83 -8.90
N VAL A 40 2.67 21.68 -8.39
CA VAL A 40 3.56 22.51 -9.21
C VAL A 40 4.56 21.66 -9.98
N LEU A 41 5.14 20.64 -9.36
CA LEU A 41 6.07 19.69 -10.00
C LEU A 41 5.37 18.88 -11.11
N LEU A 42 4.13 18.44 -10.86
CA LEU A 42 3.31 17.77 -11.87
C LEU A 42 3.07 18.67 -13.09
N GLN A 43 2.72 19.94 -12.87
CA GLN A 43 2.54 20.91 -13.97
C GLN A 43 3.83 21.19 -14.75
N GLN A 44 4.99 21.04 -14.11
CA GLN A 44 6.31 21.15 -14.74
C GLN A 44 6.74 19.85 -15.45
N GLY A 45 6.05 18.73 -15.21
CA GLY A 45 6.38 17.41 -15.76
C GLY A 45 7.40 16.60 -14.94
N PHE A 46 7.74 17.05 -13.73
CA PHE A 46 8.62 16.33 -12.80
C PHE A 46 7.83 15.27 -12.03
N LEU A 47 7.46 14.20 -12.73
CA LEU A 47 6.48 13.22 -12.26
C LEU A 47 6.96 12.43 -11.03
N ARG A 48 8.23 12.00 -11.00
CA ARG A 48 8.80 11.22 -9.89
C ARG A 48 8.89 12.05 -8.61
N GLU A 49 9.32 13.29 -8.75
CA GLU A 49 9.39 14.24 -7.64
C GLU A 49 7.97 14.59 -7.15
N ALA A 50 7.02 14.81 -8.06
CA ALA A 50 5.63 15.02 -7.68
C ALA A 50 5.04 13.83 -6.89
N ALA A 51 5.29 12.59 -7.33
CA ALA A 51 4.85 11.40 -6.61
C ALA A 51 5.43 11.33 -5.19
N ALA A 52 6.73 11.64 -5.02
CA ALA A 52 7.36 11.67 -3.70
C ALA A 52 6.72 12.72 -2.77
N GLU A 53 6.43 13.91 -3.28
CA GLU A 53 5.79 14.99 -2.51
C GLU A 53 4.32 14.67 -2.18
N PHE A 54 3.55 14.05 -3.10
CA PHE A 54 2.20 13.57 -2.79
C PHE A 54 2.22 12.46 -1.73
N ALA A 55 3.17 11.52 -1.79
CA ALA A 55 3.33 10.47 -0.79
C ALA A 55 3.62 11.07 0.61
N ARG A 56 4.48 12.09 0.68
CA ARG A 56 4.74 12.83 1.93
C ARG A 56 3.50 13.54 2.45
N ALA A 57 2.74 14.21 1.57
CA ALA A 57 1.50 14.87 1.95
C ALA A 57 0.48 13.89 2.57
N VAL A 58 0.26 12.73 1.93
CA VAL A 58 -0.67 11.69 2.44
C VAL A 58 -0.16 11.08 3.75
N THR A 59 1.14 10.87 3.90
CA THR A 59 1.73 10.36 5.14
C THR A 59 1.50 11.32 6.32
N LEU A 60 1.62 12.63 6.07
CA LEU A 60 1.47 13.67 7.09
C LEU A 60 0.00 14.03 7.36
N MET A 61 -0.87 13.87 6.36
CA MET A 61 -2.30 14.15 6.44
C MET A 61 -3.11 12.98 5.85
N PRO A 62 -3.30 11.88 6.61
CA PRO A 62 -4.06 10.72 6.15
C PRO A 62 -5.51 11.05 5.77
N GLU A 63 -6.06 12.16 6.26
CA GLU A 63 -7.41 12.65 5.91
C GLU A 63 -7.56 12.95 4.41
N LEU A 64 -6.46 13.16 3.68
CA LEU A 64 -6.49 13.26 2.21
C LEU A 64 -7.03 11.99 1.54
N LEU A 65 -6.93 10.82 2.19
CA LEU A 65 -7.47 9.55 1.71
C LEU A 65 -9.01 9.50 1.72
N GLU A 66 -9.69 10.46 2.36
CA GLU A 66 -11.14 10.64 2.22
C GLU A 66 -11.51 11.03 0.78
N GLN A 67 -10.63 11.74 0.07
CA GLN A 67 -10.79 12.14 -1.33
C GLN A 67 -10.14 11.12 -2.29
N TYR A 68 -10.42 9.83 -2.05
CA TYR A 68 -9.69 8.73 -2.70
C TYR A 68 -9.71 8.77 -4.24
N SER A 69 -10.85 9.13 -4.85
CA SER A 69 -10.97 9.24 -6.32
C SER A 69 -10.05 10.32 -6.91
N SER A 70 -9.89 11.46 -6.22
CA SER A 70 -8.95 12.51 -6.60
C SER A 70 -7.50 12.03 -6.49
N LEU A 71 -7.17 11.27 -5.45
CA LEU A 71 -5.82 10.71 -5.29
C LEU A 71 -5.49 9.69 -6.38
N VAL A 72 -6.44 8.83 -6.76
CA VAL A 72 -6.26 7.90 -7.90
C VAL A 72 -6.04 8.69 -9.19
N ALA A 73 -6.83 9.72 -9.47
CA ALA A 73 -6.62 10.56 -10.66
C ALA A 73 -5.22 11.20 -10.67
N THR A 74 -4.76 11.72 -9.51
CA THR A 74 -3.41 12.24 -9.33
C THR A 74 -2.34 11.17 -9.55
N LEU A 75 -2.53 9.98 -9.00
CA LEU A 75 -1.63 8.85 -9.14
C LEU A 75 -1.43 8.49 -10.62
N LEU A 76 -2.53 8.41 -11.37
CA LEU A 76 -2.47 8.15 -12.81
C LEU A 76 -1.84 9.30 -13.61
N ASN A 77 -1.87 10.54 -13.10
CA ASN A 77 -1.17 11.70 -13.67
C ASN A 77 0.35 11.66 -13.43
N VAL A 78 0.79 11.26 -12.24
CA VAL A 78 2.21 11.11 -11.93
C VAL A 78 2.81 9.79 -12.43
N ASN A 79 1.97 8.80 -12.76
CA ASN A 79 2.41 7.52 -13.29
C ASN A 79 1.64 7.11 -14.57
N PRO A 80 2.10 7.60 -15.75
CA PRO A 80 1.50 7.26 -17.03
C PRO A 80 1.61 5.76 -17.39
N ALA A 81 2.66 5.08 -16.93
CA ALA A 81 2.86 3.65 -17.18
C ALA A 81 1.80 2.81 -16.45
N LEU A 82 1.55 3.11 -15.16
CA LEU A 82 0.46 2.56 -14.38
C LEU A 82 -0.89 2.84 -15.05
N ARG A 83 -1.14 4.09 -15.48
CA ARG A 83 -2.37 4.45 -16.21
C ARG A 83 -2.58 3.58 -17.45
N ALA A 84 -1.54 3.38 -18.25
CA ALA A 84 -1.62 2.54 -19.44
C ALA A 84 -1.91 1.07 -19.08
N GLY A 85 -1.28 0.54 -18.02
CA GLY A 85 -1.55 -0.79 -17.50
C GLY A 85 -3.01 -0.98 -17.05
N LEU A 86 -3.54 -0.04 -16.26
CA LEU A 86 -4.94 -0.04 -15.85
C LEU A 86 -5.88 -0.01 -17.05
N ALA A 87 -5.60 0.83 -18.05
CA ALA A 87 -6.42 0.94 -19.25
C ALA A 87 -6.46 -0.37 -20.06
N ARG A 88 -5.32 -1.07 -20.18
CA ARG A 88 -5.24 -2.38 -20.84
C ARG A 88 -6.08 -3.43 -20.11
N VAL A 89 -5.91 -3.55 -18.79
CA VAL A 89 -6.69 -4.50 -17.96
C VAL A 89 -8.18 -4.17 -17.99
N ALA A 90 -8.56 -2.90 -17.86
CA ALA A 90 -9.95 -2.47 -17.87
C ALA A 90 -10.64 -2.76 -19.22
N SER A 91 -9.93 -2.60 -20.34
CA SER A 91 -10.46 -2.85 -21.68
C SER A 91 -10.55 -4.33 -22.02
N ALA A 92 -9.72 -5.17 -21.40
CA ALA A 92 -9.77 -6.62 -21.59
C ALA A 92 -10.85 -7.30 -20.73
N TRP A 93 -11.28 -6.66 -19.63
CA TRP A 93 -12.23 -7.24 -18.67
C TRP A 93 -13.50 -7.78 -19.35
N PRO A 94 -13.98 -8.99 -19.00
CA PRO A 94 -13.50 -9.89 -17.93
C PRO A 94 -12.38 -10.86 -18.33
N ARG A 95 -11.81 -10.71 -19.53
CA ARG A 95 -10.71 -11.56 -19.99
C ARG A 95 -9.41 -11.21 -19.27
N GLU A 96 -8.70 -12.25 -18.86
CA GLU A 96 -7.37 -12.13 -18.27
C GLU A 96 -6.32 -11.82 -19.34
N LEU A 97 -5.36 -10.96 -18.99
CA LEU A 97 -4.22 -10.64 -19.84
C LEU A 97 -2.96 -11.38 -19.39
N PRO A 98 -2.07 -11.77 -20.33
CA PRO A 98 -0.71 -12.21 -20.02
C PRO A 98 0.08 -11.15 -19.24
N ALA A 99 1.13 -11.57 -18.53
CA ALA A 99 1.94 -10.70 -17.68
C ALA A 99 2.51 -9.48 -18.44
N ASP A 100 3.05 -9.70 -19.63
CA ASP A 100 3.64 -8.64 -20.47
C ASP A 100 2.58 -7.61 -20.91
N ASP A 101 1.35 -8.04 -21.17
CA ASP A 101 0.24 -7.15 -21.53
C ASP A 101 -0.28 -6.38 -20.31
N VAL A 102 -0.21 -6.94 -19.10
CA VAL A 102 -0.58 -6.22 -17.87
C VAL A 102 0.48 -5.17 -17.54
N LEU A 103 1.74 -5.57 -17.45
CA LEU A 103 2.85 -4.72 -17.01
C LEU A 103 3.30 -3.73 -18.10
N GLY A 104 3.24 -4.13 -19.37
CA GLY A 104 3.75 -3.35 -20.48
C GLY A 104 5.28 -3.32 -20.52
N PRO A 105 5.87 -2.43 -21.33
CA PRO A 105 7.31 -2.46 -21.64
C PRO A 105 8.21 -2.17 -20.43
N GLU A 106 7.70 -1.47 -19.42
CA GLU A 106 8.44 -1.11 -18.21
C GLU A 106 8.41 -2.22 -17.14
N GLY A 107 7.65 -3.29 -17.35
CA GLY A 107 7.57 -4.40 -16.38
C GLY A 107 7.11 -3.94 -14.99
N PHE A 108 7.64 -4.59 -13.95
CA PHE A 108 7.40 -4.18 -12.57
C PHE A 108 8.02 -2.82 -12.20
N ALA A 109 9.03 -2.35 -12.94
CA ALA A 109 9.68 -1.06 -12.67
C ALA A 109 8.72 0.13 -12.82
N ALA A 110 7.63 -0.05 -13.60
CA ALA A 110 6.55 0.93 -13.74
C ALA A 110 5.85 1.25 -12.41
N ILE A 111 5.83 0.30 -11.48
CA ILE A 111 5.04 0.38 -10.24
C ILE A 111 5.87 0.25 -8.97
N SER A 112 7.00 -0.47 -8.99
CA SER A 112 7.84 -0.68 -7.81
C SER A 112 8.47 0.63 -7.29
N GLY A 113 8.87 1.51 -8.20
CA GLY A 113 9.53 2.77 -7.88
C GLY A 113 8.60 3.95 -7.58
N ASP A 114 7.28 3.73 -7.49
CA ASP A 114 6.31 4.80 -7.26
C ASP A 114 5.98 4.94 -5.76
N PRO A 115 6.55 5.94 -5.06
CA PRO A 115 6.31 6.15 -3.64
C PRO A 115 4.85 6.51 -3.34
N PHE A 116 4.13 7.10 -4.29
CA PHE A 116 2.74 7.50 -4.09
C PHE A 116 1.80 6.29 -4.17
N LEU A 117 1.99 5.43 -5.18
CA LEU A 117 1.27 4.14 -5.25
C LEU A 117 1.52 3.33 -3.97
N ARG A 118 2.78 3.18 -3.58
CA ARG A 118 3.15 2.44 -2.37
C ARG A 118 2.48 3.02 -1.12
N CYS A 119 2.54 4.34 -0.94
CA CYS A 119 1.88 5.01 0.18
C CYS A 119 0.37 4.72 0.21
N MET A 120 -0.31 4.80 -0.95
CA MET A 120 -1.74 4.49 -1.04
C MET A 120 -2.05 3.03 -0.66
N LEU A 121 -1.28 2.06 -1.18
CA LEU A 121 -1.45 0.63 -0.87
C LEU A 121 -1.21 0.29 0.61
N GLU A 122 -0.37 1.08 1.29
CA GLU A 122 -0.03 0.83 2.69
C GLU A 122 -0.90 1.60 3.69
N SER A 123 -1.77 2.52 3.23
CA SER A 123 -2.47 3.48 4.12
C SER A 123 -3.99 3.38 4.13
N ALA A 124 -4.62 2.85 3.08
CA ALA A 124 -6.09 2.69 3.06
C ALA A 124 -6.53 1.60 2.08
N PRO A 125 -7.72 1.01 2.30
CA PRO A 125 -8.33 0.12 1.31
C PRO A 125 -8.45 0.81 -0.05
N VAL A 126 -8.01 0.09 -1.09
CA VAL A 126 -8.21 0.47 -2.48
C VAL A 126 -9.71 0.45 -2.78
N ARG A 127 -10.25 1.61 -3.14
CA ARG A 127 -11.68 1.83 -3.41
C ARG A 127 -11.95 2.25 -4.87
N ASP A 128 -11.02 1.93 -5.78
CA ASP A 128 -11.17 2.16 -7.22
C ASP A 128 -11.16 0.83 -7.98
N LEU A 129 -12.19 0.59 -8.78
CA LEU A 129 -12.43 -0.68 -9.46
C LEU A 129 -11.33 -1.04 -10.47
N ASN A 130 -10.80 -0.07 -11.21
CA ASN A 130 -9.80 -0.33 -12.24
C ASN A 130 -8.44 -0.61 -11.61
N LEU A 131 -8.10 0.14 -10.56
CA LEU A 131 -6.90 -0.11 -9.76
C LEU A 131 -6.96 -1.47 -9.07
N GLU A 132 -8.10 -1.83 -8.46
CA GLU A 132 -8.29 -3.14 -7.84
C GLU A 132 -8.09 -4.27 -8.86
N ARG A 133 -8.74 -4.22 -10.03
CA ARG A 133 -8.56 -5.21 -11.10
C ARG A 133 -7.12 -5.34 -11.58
N TYR A 134 -6.42 -4.21 -11.71
CA TYR A 134 -5.01 -4.20 -12.06
C TYR A 134 -4.17 -4.89 -10.97
N LEU A 135 -4.37 -4.54 -9.70
CA LEU A 135 -3.68 -5.16 -8.56
C LEU A 135 -4.00 -6.65 -8.41
N THR A 136 -5.22 -7.11 -8.72
CA THR A 136 -5.57 -8.53 -8.81
C THR A 136 -4.71 -9.24 -9.86
N SER A 137 -4.54 -8.63 -11.04
CA SER A 137 -3.69 -9.17 -12.09
C SER A 137 -2.22 -9.23 -11.65
N ILE A 138 -1.72 -8.16 -10.99
CA ILE A 138 -0.37 -8.12 -10.42
C ILE A 138 -0.17 -9.23 -9.39
N ARG A 139 -1.09 -9.38 -8.42
CA ARG A 139 -1.02 -10.40 -7.37
C ARG A 139 -0.82 -11.80 -7.95
N ARG A 140 -1.61 -12.12 -8.98
CA ARG A 140 -1.56 -13.41 -9.67
C ARG A 140 -0.27 -13.62 -10.46
N ILE A 141 0.22 -12.60 -11.16
CA ILE A 141 1.52 -12.66 -11.86
C ILE A 141 2.64 -12.96 -10.85
N MET A 142 2.60 -12.31 -9.68
CA MET A 142 3.56 -12.55 -8.61
C MET A 142 3.48 -13.99 -8.05
N LEU A 143 2.27 -14.55 -7.93
CA LEU A 143 2.06 -15.94 -7.55
C LEU A 143 2.68 -16.90 -8.57
N ASP A 144 2.49 -16.65 -9.86
CA ASP A 144 3.07 -17.46 -10.93
C ASP A 144 4.61 -17.43 -10.90
N ILE A 145 5.20 -16.25 -10.68
CA ILE A 145 6.65 -16.10 -10.52
C ILE A 145 7.16 -16.86 -9.30
N ALA A 146 6.57 -16.65 -8.11
CA ALA A 146 6.98 -17.29 -6.86
C ALA A 146 6.78 -18.82 -6.86
N SER A 147 5.86 -19.31 -7.69
CA SER A 147 5.60 -20.75 -7.89
C SER A 147 6.57 -21.39 -8.88
N SER A 148 7.33 -20.61 -9.65
CA SER A 148 8.33 -21.14 -10.58
C SER A 148 9.66 -21.37 -9.86
N ASP A 149 10.36 -22.47 -10.18
CA ASP A 149 11.70 -22.75 -9.64
C ASP A 149 12.80 -21.90 -10.32
N ALA A 150 12.42 -21.05 -11.28
CA ALA A 150 13.31 -20.25 -12.11
C ALA A 150 13.35 -18.80 -11.63
N ILE A 151 13.96 -18.53 -10.48
CA ILE A 151 14.28 -17.15 -10.09
C ILE A 151 15.78 -17.01 -9.88
N ASP A 152 16.48 -16.74 -10.98
CA ASP A 152 17.83 -16.18 -11.02
C ASP A 152 17.75 -14.80 -11.71
N ALA A 153 17.55 -13.73 -10.92
CA ALA A 153 17.84 -12.34 -11.29
C ALA A 153 17.73 -11.42 -10.05
N CYS A 154 18.87 -11.08 -9.43
CA CYS A 154 18.95 -10.27 -8.20
C CYS A 154 18.24 -8.90 -8.27
N GLU A 155 18.17 -8.24 -9.44
CA GLU A 155 17.50 -6.93 -9.55
C GLU A 155 15.98 -7.02 -9.74
N LEU A 156 15.50 -8.05 -10.44
CA LEU A 156 14.06 -8.33 -10.57
C LEU A 156 13.45 -8.66 -9.20
N ASP A 157 14.22 -9.39 -8.37
CA ASP A 157 13.83 -9.77 -7.01
C ASP A 157 13.54 -8.56 -6.12
N ARG A 158 14.37 -7.50 -6.17
CA ARG A 158 14.16 -6.30 -5.33
C ARG A 158 12.91 -5.51 -5.71
N SER A 159 12.72 -5.22 -6.99
CA SER A 159 11.54 -4.47 -7.46
C SER A 159 10.25 -5.23 -7.18
N LEU A 160 10.28 -6.55 -7.40
CA LEU A 160 9.17 -7.45 -7.12
C LEU A 160 8.88 -7.52 -5.62
N LEU A 161 9.91 -7.59 -4.77
CA LEU A 161 9.74 -7.61 -3.33
C LEU A 161 9.11 -6.31 -2.79
N GLU A 162 9.53 -5.14 -3.30
CA GLU A 162 8.99 -3.85 -2.86
C GLU A 162 7.49 -3.73 -3.14
N ILE A 163 7.06 -3.98 -4.38
CA ILE A 163 5.64 -3.95 -4.73
C ILE A 163 4.86 -5.12 -4.11
N GLY A 164 5.48 -6.29 -3.97
CA GLY A 164 4.90 -7.47 -3.35
C GLY A 164 4.57 -7.27 -1.89
N CYS A 165 5.47 -6.64 -1.14
CA CYS A 165 5.22 -6.31 0.25
C CYS A 165 4.10 -5.27 0.36
N ALA A 166 4.11 -4.22 -0.47
CA ALA A 166 3.04 -3.22 -0.47
C ALA A 166 1.66 -3.83 -0.81
N LEU A 167 1.61 -4.72 -1.81
CA LEU A 167 0.39 -5.43 -2.18
C LEU A 167 -0.06 -6.41 -1.09
N ALA A 168 0.85 -7.12 -0.44
CA ALA A 168 0.52 -7.99 0.68
C ALA A 168 -0.04 -7.20 1.89
N LYS A 169 0.52 -6.02 2.18
CA LYS A 169 -0.05 -5.09 3.17
C LYS A 169 -1.45 -4.65 2.76
N GLN A 170 -1.65 -4.31 1.48
CA GLN A 170 -2.98 -3.96 0.96
C GLN A 170 -3.99 -5.11 1.06
N CYS A 171 -3.58 -6.35 0.79
CA CYS A 171 -4.44 -7.52 0.95
C CYS A 171 -4.84 -7.72 2.43
N PHE A 172 -3.91 -7.50 3.37
CA PHE A 172 -4.21 -7.56 4.79
C PHE A 172 -5.19 -6.46 5.24
N ILE A 173 -4.96 -5.21 4.79
CA ILE A 173 -5.84 -4.06 5.04
C ILE A 173 -7.25 -4.31 4.51
N ASN A 174 -7.36 -4.94 3.34
CA ASN A 174 -8.63 -5.22 2.67
C ASN A 174 -9.21 -6.61 3.02
N GLU A 175 -8.74 -7.26 4.09
CA GLU A 175 -9.21 -8.58 4.54
C GLU A 175 -9.26 -9.64 3.43
N TYR A 176 -8.29 -9.59 2.52
CA TYR A 176 -8.14 -10.49 1.38
C TYR A 176 -9.32 -10.48 0.40
N VAL A 177 -10.13 -9.40 0.40
CA VAL A 177 -11.24 -9.17 -0.56
C VAL A 177 -10.67 -8.79 -1.94
N PHE A 178 -10.09 -9.75 -2.62
CA PHE A 178 -9.62 -9.67 -4.00
C PHE A 178 -10.10 -10.92 -4.72
N ALA A 179 -10.58 -10.78 -5.96
CA ALA A 179 -11.02 -11.92 -6.75
C ALA A 179 -9.91 -12.97 -6.86
N CYS A 180 -10.24 -14.24 -6.57
CA CYS A 180 -9.33 -15.37 -6.58
C CYS A 180 -10.04 -16.56 -7.23
N GLY A 181 -9.44 -17.16 -8.24
CA GLY A 181 -9.99 -18.34 -8.91
C GLY A 181 -9.51 -19.66 -8.26
N PRO A 182 -10.19 -20.80 -8.47
CA PRO A 182 -9.82 -22.08 -7.85
C PRO A 182 -8.37 -22.53 -8.15
N GLN A 183 -7.88 -22.30 -9.37
CA GLN A 183 -6.49 -22.63 -9.74
C GLN A 183 -5.47 -21.71 -9.04
N GLU A 184 -5.84 -20.45 -8.81
CA GLU A 184 -5.01 -19.48 -8.09
C GLU A 184 -4.94 -19.86 -6.61
N GLU A 185 -6.08 -20.24 -6.01
CA GLU A 185 -6.15 -20.74 -4.63
C GLU A 185 -5.28 -21.98 -4.42
N GLU A 186 -5.31 -22.93 -5.35
CA GLU A 186 -4.48 -24.14 -5.27
C GLU A 186 -2.98 -23.80 -5.30
N LYS A 187 -2.56 -22.89 -6.18
CA LYS A 187 -1.17 -22.42 -6.23
C LYS A 187 -0.77 -21.69 -4.95
N ALA A 188 -1.64 -20.83 -4.42
CA ALA A 188 -1.41 -20.11 -3.17
C ALA A 188 -1.28 -21.06 -1.97
N ALA A 189 -2.11 -22.11 -1.91
CA ALA A 189 -2.01 -23.16 -0.90
C ALA A 189 -0.66 -23.90 -0.97
N ARG A 190 -0.24 -24.32 -2.17
CA ARG A 190 1.08 -24.96 -2.36
C ARG A 190 2.24 -24.04 -1.96
N LEU A 191 2.14 -22.75 -2.25
CA LEU A 191 3.15 -21.77 -1.84
C LEU A 191 3.21 -21.61 -0.32
N LYS A 192 2.05 -21.60 0.35
CA LYS A 192 1.95 -21.60 1.82
C LYS A 192 2.59 -22.85 2.41
N ASP A 193 2.32 -24.04 1.86
CA ASP A 193 2.92 -25.29 2.33
C ASP A 193 4.45 -25.27 2.17
N LYS A 194 4.96 -24.78 1.03
CA LYS A 194 6.41 -24.57 0.79
C LYS A 194 7.04 -23.66 1.86
N LEU A 195 6.33 -22.60 2.27
CA LEU A 195 6.80 -21.73 3.36
C LEU A 195 6.82 -22.47 4.71
N ILE A 196 5.76 -23.22 5.04
CA ILE A 196 5.69 -24.01 6.28
C ILE A 196 6.84 -25.01 6.36
N ASP A 197 7.10 -25.75 5.27
CA ASP A 197 8.18 -26.73 5.21
C ASP A 197 9.56 -26.08 5.36
N ALA A 198 9.78 -24.91 4.74
CA ALA A 198 11.03 -24.17 4.86
C ALA A 198 11.24 -23.59 6.28
N LEU A 199 10.17 -23.21 6.97
CA LEU A 199 10.24 -22.77 8.37
C LEU A 199 10.54 -23.95 9.30
N ALA A 200 9.86 -25.09 9.11
CA ALA A 200 10.05 -26.29 9.92
C ALA A 200 11.45 -26.90 9.78
N SER A 201 12.01 -26.88 8.57
CA SER A 201 13.36 -27.39 8.27
C SER A 201 14.49 -26.41 8.60
N GLY A 202 14.18 -25.14 8.87
CA GLY A 202 15.19 -24.09 9.02
C GLY A 202 15.93 -23.75 7.71
N ALA A 203 15.39 -24.16 6.56
CA ALA A 203 15.99 -23.89 5.26
C ALA A 203 16.07 -22.38 4.96
N PRO A 204 17.01 -21.95 4.10
CA PRO A 204 16.99 -20.60 3.52
C PRO A 204 15.64 -20.32 2.84
N ILE A 205 15.09 -19.14 3.09
CA ILE A 205 13.82 -18.70 2.52
C ILE A 205 14.10 -17.48 1.66
N ALA A 206 13.77 -17.55 0.37
CA ALA A 206 13.83 -16.39 -0.51
C ALA A 206 12.79 -15.33 -0.06
N PRO A 207 13.13 -14.02 0.00
CA PRO A 207 12.22 -12.97 0.50
C PRO A 207 10.86 -12.92 -0.20
N LEU A 208 10.82 -13.27 -1.49
CA LEU A 208 9.59 -13.29 -2.27
C LEU A 208 8.57 -14.33 -1.74
N LEU A 209 9.04 -15.45 -1.20
CA LEU A 209 8.17 -16.52 -0.70
C LEU A 209 7.19 -16.01 0.39
N PRO A 210 7.65 -15.50 1.56
CA PRO A 210 6.75 -14.95 2.56
C PRO A 210 6.01 -13.71 2.06
N SER A 211 6.60 -12.89 1.18
CA SER A 211 5.91 -11.73 0.61
C SER A 211 4.67 -12.11 -0.21
N VAL A 212 4.77 -13.12 -1.07
CA VAL A 212 3.64 -13.55 -1.90
C VAL A 212 2.65 -14.39 -1.09
N THR A 213 3.12 -15.27 -0.19
CA THR A 213 2.22 -15.98 0.73
C THR A 213 1.34 -15.00 1.53
N ALA A 214 1.93 -13.89 2.00
CA ALA A 214 1.25 -12.84 2.75
C ALA A 214 0.15 -12.09 1.96
N ALA A 215 0.19 -12.14 0.62
CA ALA A 215 -0.83 -11.55 -0.25
C ALA A 215 -2.08 -12.44 -0.42
N TYR A 216 -2.00 -13.70 0.01
CA TYR A 216 -3.10 -14.68 -0.07
C TYR A 216 -3.63 -15.12 1.29
N CYS A 217 -2.84 -15.00 2.36
CA CYS A 217 -3.30 -15.28 3.72
C CYS A 217 -2.47 -14.50 4.75
N PRO A 218 -3.01 -14.23 5.95
CA PRO A 218 -2.28 -13.51 6.98
C PRO A 218 -1.14 -14.37 7.53
N LEU A 219 0.08 -13.82 7.57
CA LEU A 219 1.25 -14.57 8.01
C LEU A 219 1.15 -15.09 9.44
N PHE A 220 0.46 -14.39 10.36
CA PHE A 220 0.22 -14.93 11.71
C PHE A 220 -0.55 -16.27 11.73
N SER A 221 -1.25 -16.63 10.64
CA SER A 221 -1.98 -17.90 10.49
C SER A 221 -1.14 -19.03 9.89
N VAL A 222 0.07 -18.73 9.43
CA VAL A 222 1.01 -19.72 8.87
C VAL A 222 1.79 -20.37 10.01
N ALA A 223 1.83 -21.70 10.03
CA ALA A 223 2.55 -22.45 11.06
C ALA A 223 4.05 -22.11 11.05
N GLY A 224 4.63 -21.84 12.22
CA GLY A 224 6.05 -21.50 12.37
C GLY A 224 6.43 -20.09 11.93
N SER A 225 5.48 -19.23 11.55
CA SER A 225 5.76 -17.89 11.02
C SER A 225 6.51 -16.96 11.99
N GLN A 226 6.49 -17.23 13.30
CA GLN A 226 7.30 -16.51 14.29
C GLN A 226 8.79 -16.53 13.96
N SER A 227 9.30 -17.66 13.46
CA SER A 227 10.71 -17.80 13.10
C SER A 227 11.14 -16.90 11.93
N LEU A 228 10.19 -16.28 11.21
CA LEU A 228 10.50 -15.23 10.24
C LEU A 228 11.05 -13.99 10.95
N LEU A 229 10.61 -13.66 12.17
CA LEU A 229 11.08 -12.49 12.93
C LEU A 229 12.51 -12.66 13.47
N GLU A 230 13.00 -13.90 13.54
CA GLU A 230 14.35 -14.23 14.00
C GLU A 230 15.41 -14.09 12.89
N ARG A 231 14.96 -13.83 11.64
CA ARG A 231 15.81 -13.73 10.45
C ARG A 231 16.02 -12.26 10.05
N SER A 232 17.11 -12.01 9.33
CA SER A 232 17.38 -10.68 8.74
C SER A 232 16.71 -10.55 7.37
N TRP A 233 15.96 -9.47 7.16
CA TRP A 233 15.20 -9.22 5.94
C TRP A 233 15.44 -7.81 5.39
N PRO A 234 15.23 -7.60 4.07
CA PRO A 234 15.12 -6.26 3.50
C PRO A 234 13.96 -5.47 4.15
N ALA A 235 14.11 -4.15 4.24
CA ALA A 235 13.16 -3.26 4.91
C ALA A 235 11.68 -3.43 4.49
N PRO A 236 11.33 -3.64 3.19
CA PRO A 236 9.93 -3.88 2.80
C PRO A 236 9.32 -5.11 3.48
N LEU A 237 10.08 -6.22 3.54
CA LEU A 237 9.62 -7.45 4.16
C LEU A 237 9.60 -7.32 5.68
N SER A 238 10.59 -6.67 6.30
CA SER A 238 10.54 -6.38 7.73
C SER A 238 9.29 -5.59 8.12
N SER A 239 8.89 -4.59 7.34
CA SER A 239 7.66 -3.82 7.56
C SER A 239 6.40 -4.68 7.37
N LEU A 240 6.38 -5.58 6.38
CA LEU A 240 5.28 -6.52 6.18
C LEU A 240 5.13 -7.49 7.37
N LEU A 241 6.24 -8.05 7.87
CA LEU A 241 6.23 -8.94 9.04
C LEU A 241 5.79 -8.20 10.31
N ALA A 242 6.13 -6.92 10.45
CA ALA A 242 5.61 -6.11 11.55
C ALA A 242 4.07 -6.06 11.51
N GLN A 243 3.48 -5.73 10.36
CA GLN A 243 2.03 -5.62 10.21
C GLN A 243 1.29 -6.97 10.32
N GLN A 244 1.82 -8.03 9.72
CA GLN A 244 1.09 -9.30 9.63
C GLN A 244 1.42 -10.31 10.73
N ILE A 245 2.47 -10.08 11.54
CA ILE A 245 2.89 -11.00 12.60
C ILE A 245 3.03 -10.29 13.93
N THR A 246 3.81 -9.21 13.99
CA THR A 246 4.14 -8.54 15.26
C THR A 246 2.94 -7.79 15.84
N GLU A 247 2.29 -6.95 15.04
CA GLU A 247 1.13 -6.15 15.45
C GLU A 247 -0.06 -7.04 15.91
N PRO A 248 -0.47 -8.09 15.18
CA PRO A 248 -1.56 -8.97 15.64
C PRO A 248 -1.25 -9.73 16.93
N GLN A 249 0.03 -10.05 17.19
CA GLN A 249 0.43 -10.65 18.45
C GLN A 249 0.36 -9.65 19.59
N GLU A 250 0.85 -8.44 19.36
CA GLU A 250 0.82 -7.37 20.34
C GLU A 250 -0.63 -6.98 20.68
N GLU A 251 -1.50 -6.92 19.67
CA GLU A 251 -2.94 -6.72 19.84
C GLU A 251 -3.54 -7.81 20.76
N ARG A 252 -3.26 -9.09 20.50
CA ARG A 252 -3.73 -10.20 21.36
C ARG A 252 -3.16 -10.11 22.78
N ARG A 253 -1.88 -9.75 22.91
CA ARG A 253 -1.20 -9.59 24.20
C ARG A 253 -1.82 -8.47 25.02
N ILE A 254 -2.02 -7.29 24.41
CA ILE A 254 -2.69 -6.15 25.03
C ILE A 254 -4.13 -6.52 25.37
N GLY A 255 -4.86 -7.14 24.45
CA GLY A 255 -6.24 -7.60 24.67
C GLY A 255 -6.38 -8.50 25.90
N ALA A 256 -5.42 -9.38 26.15
CA ALA A 256 -5.39 -10.23 27.35
C ALA A 256 -5.14 -9.46 28.67
N THR A 257 -4.63 -8.24 28.61
CA THR A 257 -4.40 -7.38 29.80
C THR A 257 -5.60 -6.49 30.16
N ILE A 258 -6.57 -6.34 29.26
CA ILE A 258 -7.73 -5.47 29.50
C ILE A 258 -8.67 -6.14 30.53
N PRO A 259 -8.94 -5.51 31.69
CA PRO A 259 -9.77 -6.11 32.71
C PRO A 259 -11.23 -6.24 32.23
N ARG A 260 -11.82 -7.42 32.46
CA ARG A 260 -13.26 -7.65 32.23
C ARG A 260 -14.04 -7.19 33.45
N LEU A 261 -14.91 -6.20 33.28
CA LEU A 261 -15.70 -5.63 34.39
C LEU A 261 -16.94 -6.46 34.74
N THR A 262 -17.49 -7.19 33.76
CA THR A 262 -18.69 -8.02 33.90
C THR A 262 -18.53 -9.26 33.06
N GLU A 263 -19.05 -10.40 33.53
CA GLU A 263 -19.17 -11.59 32.71
C GLU A 263 -20.19 -11.39 31.59
N ILE A 264 -19.92 -11.98 30.43
CA ILE A 264 -20.82 -11.98 29.28
C ILE A 264 -21.44 -13.38 29.19
N GLU A 265 -22.55 -13.58 29.90
CA GLU A 265 -23.20 -14.89 30.01
C GLU A 265 -24.26 -15.12 28.92
N ASN A 266 -24.77 -14.05 28.31
CA ASN A 266 -25.84 -14.15 27.32
C ASN A 266 -25.31 -14.66 25.97
N ASP A 267 -25.87 -15.77 25.47
CA ASP A 267 -25.47 -16.41 24.20
C ASP A 267 -25.51 -15.50 22.97
N VAL A 268 -26.43 -14.52 22.92
CA VAL A 268 -26.46 -13.53 21.84
C VAL A 268 -25.27 -12.59 21.97
N SER A 269 -24.98 -12.13 23.18
CA SER A 269 -23.85 -11.24 23.45
C SER A 269 -22.50 -11.91 23.17
N VAL A 270 -22.35 -13.19 23.48
CA VAL A 270 -21.16 -13.98 23.14
C VAL A 270 -20.98 -14.10 21.63
N ARG A 271 -22.05 -14.43 20.89
CA ARG A 271 -22.01 -14.53 19.43
C ARG A 271 -21.72 -13.20 18.76
N VAL A 272 -22.34 -12.12 19.22
CA VAL A 272 -22.10 -10.76 18.70
C VAL A 272 -20.65 -10.36 18.97
N ARG A 273 -20.12 -10.60 20.18
CA ARG A 273 -18.70 -10.35 20.49
C ARG A 273 -17.79 -11.12 19.53
N GLN A 274 -18.03 -12.43 19.36
CA GLN A 274 -17.23 -13.27 18.47
C GLN A 274 -17.25 -12.74 17.03
N GLN A 275 -18.39 -12.27 16.53
CA GLN A 275 -18.47 -11.66 15.19
C GLN A 275 -17.57 -10.42 15.04
N TYR A 276 -17.54 -9.54 16.04
CA TYR A 276 -16.67 -8.35 16.05
C TYR A 276 -15.18 -8.70 16.28
N GLU A 277 -14.89 -9.74 17.08
CA GLU A 277 -13.52 -10.22 17.29
C GLU A 277 -12.95 -10.91 16.05
N GLU A 278 -13.80 -11.57 15.25
CA GLU A 278 -13.42 -12.17 13.97
C GLU A 278 -13.19 -11.10 12.88
N ASN A 279 -14.01 -10.04 12.84
CA ASN A 279 -13.96 -8.98 11.81
C ASN A 279 -14.07 -7.58 12.46
N PRO A 280 -12.99 -7.08 13.08
CA PRO A 280 -13.02 -5.80 13.77
C PRO A 280 -13.27 -4.65 12.78
N TYR A 281 -14.31 -3.85 13.03
CA TYR A 281 -14.66 -2.68 12.21
C TYR A 281 -14.78 -1.42 13.08
N PRO A 282 -14.26 -0.26 12.64
CA PRO A 282 -13.38 -0.05 11.46
C PRO A 282 -11.91 -0.42 11.73
N ARG A 283 -11.20 -0.96 10.73
CA ARG A 283 -9.74 -1.15 10.78
C ARG A 283 -9.03 0.14 10.40
N TRP A 284 -8.55 0.88 11.40
CA TRP A 284 -7.67 2.02 11.16
C TRP A 284 -6.27 1.53 10.82
N VAL A 285 -5.79 1.86 9.62
CA VAL A 285 -4.43 1.51 9.17
C VAL A 285 -3.41 2.54 9.68
N ALA A 286 -3.81 3.81 9.74
CA ALA A 286 -3.03 4.89 10.30
C ALA A 286 -3.91 5.69 11.29
N PRO A 287 -3.36 6.08 12.45
CA PRO A 287 -4.04 7.05 13.31
C PRO A 287 -4.15 8.39 12.58
N ALA A 288 -5.19 9.16 12.89
CA ALA A 288 -5.33 10.52 12.38
C ALA A 288 -4.08 11.35 12.70
N SER A 289 -3.80 12.35 11.85
CA SER A 289 -2.67 13.25 12.08
C SER A 289 -2.79 13.86 13.48
N ASN A 290 -1.74 13.75 14.30
CA ASN A 290 -1.71 14.38 15.62
C ASN A 290 -1.52 15.90 15.43
N ARG A 291 -2.57 16.57 14.96
CA ARG A 291 -2.65 18.02 14.94
C ARG A 291 -2.58 18.43 16.39
N GLY A 292 -1.43 19.00 16.79
CA GLY A 292 -1.26 19.54 18.13
C GLY A 292 -2.46 20.44 18.50
N PRO A 293 -2.77 20.59 19.80
CA PRO A 293 -3.98 21.27 20.23
C PRO A 293 -4.09 22.67 19.59
N SER A 294 -5.12 22.85 18.74
CA SER A 294 -5.41 24.12 18.08
C SER A 294 -6.35 24.96 18.94
N ARG A 295 -6.21 26.29 18.91
CA ARG A 295 -7.19 27.17 19.56
C ARG A 295 -8.52 27.08 18.81
N VAL A 296 -9.64 27.14 19.54
CA VAL A 296 -10.99 27.16 18.94
C VAL A 296 -11.11 28.26 17.88
N SER A 297 -10.52 29.43 18.12
CA SER A 297 -10.51 30.54 17.15
C SER A 297 -9.79 30.20 15.85
N GLU A 298 -8.74 29.38 15.91
CA GLU A 298 -7.98 28.95 14.74
C GLU A 298 -8.78 27.91 13.95
N TYR A 299 -9.36 26.92 14.64
CA TYR A 299 -10.26 25.95 14.04
C TYR A 299 -11.46 26.62 13.35
N LEU A 300 -12.12 27.58 14.01
CA LEU A 300 -13.26 28.29 13.42
C LEU A 300 -12.88 29.09 12.16
N ARG A 301 -11.68 29.67 12.10
CA ARG A 301 -11.20 30.33 10.87
C ARG A 301 -11.00 29.36 9.71
N THR A 302 -10.71 28.09 9.99
CA THR A 302 -10.60 27.07 8.92
C THR A 302 -11.96 26.65 8.36
N LEU A 303 -13.03 26.74 9.16
CA LEU A 303 -14.40 26.44 8.72
C LEU A 303 -15.10 27.64 8.08
N PHE A 304 -14.74 28.85 8.50
CA PHE A 304 -15.35 30.11 8.08
C PHE A 304 -14.25 31.10 7.62
N PRO A 305 -13.70 30.92 6.41
CA PRO A 305 -12.66 31.78 5.85
C PRO A 305 -13.15 33.19 5.48
#